data_AF-S3K1R0-F1
#
_entry.id   AF-S3K1R0-F1
#
_cell.length_a   1.000
_cell.length_b   1.000
_cell.length_c   1.000
_cell.angle_alpha   90.00
_cell.angle_beta   90.00
_cell.angle_gamma   90.00
#
_symmetry.space_group_name_H-M   'P 1'
#
loop_
_entity.id
_entity.type
_entity.pdbx_description
1 polymer ?
#
loop_
_entity_poly.entity_id
_entity_poly.type
_entity_poly.pdbx_seq_one_letter_code
_entity_poly.pdbx_strand_id
1 'polypeptide(L)'
;MKDSVKEIYFAGGCFWGVEAYFKRIPGVQITETGYANGKTAQTTYHELAKTDHAETVRIIYDPATVNLEELLARYFKIIDPFSVNKQGNDTGRQYRTGIYYTDPASEKSVHAFLDFMQKKYAQPFAVEILPLKNFVRAEEYHQDYLNKNPGGYCHIDLSLAEKPLYDESRFSVPRKDALKKKLTQIQYDVTQHKATEAPYTSEYDQFFEKGIYVDVVTGKPLFSSSDKYDAGCGWPSFTKPITTFAVDYREDPSAGLTRTEVLSKTGGAHLGHVFNDGPRQKGGLRYCINGASLKFIPYADMEKEGYGDYMPYVK
;
A
#
# COMPACT_ATOMS: atom_id res chain seq x y z
N MET A 1 -5.42 -14.69 18.22
CA MET A 1 -4.32 -15.18 17.36
C MET A 1 -4.40 -14.40 16.06
N LYS A 2 -3.31 -13.74 15.65
CA LYS A 2 -3.23 -12.85 14.47
C LYS A 2 -3.11 -13.72 13.21
N ASP A 3 -4.21 -14.31 12.76
CA ASP A 3 -4.17 -15.37 11.73
C ASP A 3 -4.23 -14.88 10.27
N SER A 4 -3.49 -13.85 9.88
CA SER A 4 -3.13 -13.71 8.45
C SER A 4 -2.01 -12.70 8.19
N VAL A 5 -0.88 -12.78 8.90
CA VAL A 5 0.32 -12.13 8.35
C VAL A 5 0.70 -12.80 7.03
N LYS A 6 1.12 -12.00 6.05
CA LYS A 6 1.59 -12.46 4.75
C LYS A 6 3.06 -12.13 4.59
N GLU A 7 3.72 -12.80 3.65
CA GLU A 7 5.11 -12.54 3.34
C GLU A 7 5.37 -12.40 1.84
N ILE A 8 6.34 -11.57 1.51
CA ILE A 8 6.88 -11.37 0.16
C ILE A 8 8.38 -11.11 0.27
N TYR A 9 9.14 -11.43 -0.78
CA TYR A 9 10.59 -11.30 -0.79
C TYR A 9 11.01 -10.42 -1.96
N PHE A 10 11.73 -9.33 -1.67
CA PHE A 10 12.21 -8.40 -2.69
C PHE A 10 13.73 -8.38 -2.76
N ALA A 11 14.27 -8.67 -3.94
CA ALA A 11 15.65 -8.38 -4.30
C ALA A 11 15.68 -7.09 -5.11
N GLY A 12 16.44 -6.09 -4.66
CA GLY A 12 16.39 -4.73 -5.22
C GLY A 12 17.72 -4.01 -5.14
N GLY A 13 18.82 -4.73 -5.31
CA GLY A 13 20.16 -4.20 -5.06
C GLY A 13 20.61 -4.44 -3.61
N CYS A 14 21.47 -3.55 -3.09
CA CYS A 14 21.96 -3.65 -1.71
C CYS A 14 20.79 -3.68 -0.71
N PHE A 15 20.65 -4.79 0.01
CA PHE A 15 19.50 -5.02 0.88
C PHE A 15 19.42 -4.10 2.11
N TRP A 16 20.47 -3.34 2.44
CA TRP A 16 20.48 -2.41 3.58
C TRP A 16 19.49 -1.28 3.37
N GLY A 17 19.49 -0.68 2.18
CA GLY A 17 18.55 0.38 1.82
C GLY A 17 17.14 -0.16 1.66
N VAL A 18 16.99 -1.34 1.05
CA VAL A 18 15.68 -1.99 0.86
C VAL A 18 15.02 -2.30 2.20
N GLU A 19 15.76 -2.90 3.15
CA GLU A 19 15.26 -3.19 4.49
C GLU A 19 14.86 -1.90 5.22
N ALA A 20 15.75 -0.92 5.26
CA ALA A 20 15.51 0.34 5.96
C ALA A 20 14.33 1.13 5.37
N TYR A 21 14.08 1.00 4.07
CA TYR A 21 12.94 1.60 3.39
C TYR A 21 11.62 0.90 3.77
N PHE A 22 11.55 -0.43 3.59
CA PHE A 22 10.31 -1.18 3.84
C PHE A 22 9.93 -1.22 5.32
N LYS A 23 10.91 -1.21 6.23
CA LYS A 23 10.67 -1.17 7.68
C LYS A 23 9.88 0.07 8.14
N ARG A 24 9.86 1.15 7.34
CA ARG A 24 9.12 2.39 7.64
C ARG A 24 7.68 2.40 7.12
N ILE A 25 7.29 1.40 6.33
CA ILE A 25 5.96 1.37 5.72
C ILE A 25 4.93 0.86 6.74
N PRO A 26 3.85 1.60 7.01
CA PRO A 26 2.79 1.13 7.90
C PRO A 26 2.25 -0.24 7.47
N GLY A 27 2.06 -1.14 8.42
CA GLY A 27 1.61 -2.51 8.16
C GLY A 27 2.73 -3.53 7.92
N VAL A 28 3.96 -3.09 7.62
CA VAL A 28 5.13 -3.99 7.68
C VAL A 28 5.44 -4.28 9.16
N GLN A 29 5.52 -5.56 9.51
CA GLN A 29 5.73 -6.02 10.88
C GLN A 29 7.16 -6.49 11.13
N ILE A 30 7.74 -7.22 10.18
CA ILE A 30 9.10 -7.77 10.28
C ILE A 30 9.78 -7.62 8.92
N THR A 31 11.04 -7.22 8.96
CA THR A 31 11.96 -7.27 7.82
C THR A 31 13.16 -8.12 8.19
N GLU A 32 13.65 -8.94 7.27
CA GLU A 32 14.88 -9.72 7.45
C GLU A 32 15.71 -9.68 6.17
N THR A 33 17.01 -9.36 6.27
CA THR A 33 17.93 -9.44 5.15
C THR A 33 18.44 -10.87 4.96
N GLY A 34 18.66 -11.28 3.71
CA GLY A 34 19.13 -12.61 3.38
C GLY A 34 19.43 -12.80 1.90
N TYR A 35 19.63 -14.07 1.54
CA TYR A 35 20.18 -14.48 0.26
C TYR A 35 19.24 -15.51 -0.38
N ALA A 36 18.54 -15.13 -1.45
CA ALA A 36 17.48 -15.95 -2.04
C ALA A 36 17.84 -16.54 -3.40
N ASN A 37 17.17 -17.64 -3.73
CA ASN A 37 17.12 -18.24 -5.07
C ASN A 37 18.48 -18.52 -5.72
N GLY A 38 19.48 -18.90 -4.92
CA GLY A 38 20.77 -19.37 -5.42
C GLY A 38 20.85 -20.89 -5.54
N LYS A 39 22.02 -21.37 -5.93
CA LYS A 39 22.29 -22.77 -6.32
C LYS A 39 22.47 -23.70 -5.12
N THR A 40 22.71 -23.18 -3.93
CA THR A 40 23.04 -23.96 -2.72
C THR A 40 22.03 -23.70 -1.60
N ALA A 41 21.87 -24.63 -0.66
CA ALA A 41 20.97 -24.43 0.48
C ALA A 41 21.52 -23.44 1.53
N GLN A 42 22.81 -23.15 1.48
CA GLN A 42 23.55 -22.31 2.42
C GLN A 42 24.50 -21.40 1.63
N THR A 43 24.74 -20.19 2.13
CA THR A 43 25.72 -19.25 1.60
C THR A 43 26.09 -18.26 2.70
N THR A 44 27.20 -17.56 2.51
CA THR A 44 27.61 -16.38 3.30
C THR A 44 27.78 -15.19 2.38
N TYR A 45 27.96 -13.99 2.95
CA TYR A 45 28.23 -12.78 2.15
C TYR A 45 29.42 -12.96 1.20
N HIS A 46 30.48 -13.65 1.65
CA HIS A 46 31.70 -13.88 0.86
C HIS A 46 31.53 -14.91 -0.27
N GLU A 47 30.48 -15.72 -0.22
CA GLU A 47 30.23 -16.79 -1.18
C GLU A 47 29.14 -16.45 -2.21
N LEU A 48 28.45 -15.33 -2.03
CA LEU A 48 27.31 -14.91 -2.86
C LEU A 48 27.57 -14.99 -4.38
N ALA A 49 28.72 -14.50 -4.82
CA ALA A 49 29.07 -14.50 -6.24
C ALA A 49 29.23 -15.92 -6.81
N LYS A 50 29.57 -16.91 -5.97
CA LYS A 50 29.71 -18.32 -6.37
C LYS A 50 28.39 -19.07 -6.30
N THR A 51 27.62 -18.80 -5.25
CA THR A 51 26.35 -19.48 -4.95
C THR A 51 25.17 -18.89 -5.75
N ASP A 52 25.33 -17.72 -6.37
CA ASP A 52 24.37 -17.05 -7.26
C ASP A 52 23.04 -16.65 -6.56
N HIS A 53 23.08 -16.48 -5.23
CA HIS A 53 21.95 -15.91 -4.50
C HIS A 53 21.80 -14.41 -4.80
N ALA A 54 20.57 -13.90 -4.72
CA ALA A 54 20.29 -12.47 -4.69
C ALA A 54 20.24 -11.96 -3.25
N GLU A 55 20.84 -10.79 -2.98
CA GLU A 55 20.51 -10.02 -1.79
C GLU A 55 19.02 -9.69 -1.80
N THR A 56 18.32 -10.12 -0.76
CA THR A 56 16.86 -10.16 -0.69
C THR A 56 16.40 -9.74 0.69
N VAL A 57 15.31 -8.98 0.76
CA VAL A 57 14.61 -8.65 2.00
C VAL A 57 13.32 -9.46 2.08
N ARG A 58 13.18 -10.25 3.13
CA ARG A 58 11.90 -10.85 3.52
C ARG A 58 11.06 -9.78 4.22
N ILE A 59 9.82 -9.63 3.79
CA ILE A 59 8.88 -8.66 4.36
C ILE A 59 7.67 -9.44 4.86
N ILE A 60 7.44 -9.41 6.18
CA ILE A 60 6.22 -9.91 6.80
C ILE A 60 5.33 -8.71 7.09
N TYR A 61 4.10 -8.73 6.59
CA TYR A 61 3.18 -7.59 6.65
C TYR A 61 1.76 -8.02 7.02
N ASP A 62 1.00 -7.05 7.53
CA ASP A 62 -0.43 -7.17 7.81
C ASP A 62 -1.25 -6.76 6.59
N PRO A 63 -1.91 -7.70 5.88
CA PRO A 63 -2.73 -7.40 4.72
C PRO A 63 -4.00 -6.59 5.05
N ALA A 64 -4.37 -6.45 6.33
CA ALA A 64 -5.43 -5.55 6.76
C ALA A 64 -4.98 -4.08 6.78
N THR A 65 -3.67 -3.83 6.89
CA THR A 65 -3.11 -2.48 6.96
C THR A 65 -2.49 -2.04 5.63
N VAL A 66 -1.73 -2.92 4.95
CA VAL A 66 -1.05 -2.60 3.68
C VAL A 66 -1.32 -3.66 2.62
N ASN A 67 -1.60 -3.20 1.39
CA ASN A 67 -1.86 -4.06 0.24
C ASN A 67 -0.55 -4.59 -0.36
N LEU A 68 -0.58 -5.80 -0.93
CA LEU A 68 0.56 -6.30 -1.71
C LEU A 68 0.86 -5.37 -2.89
N GLU A 69 -0.18 -4.82 -3.51
CA GLU A 69 -0.07 -3.87 -4.61
C GLU A 69 0.63 -2.57 -4.17
N GLU A 70 0.43 -2.12 -2.92
CA GLU A 70 1.18 -0.99 -2.37
C GLU A 70 2.65 -1.34 -2.15
N LEU A 71 2.95 -2.52 -1.59
CA LEU A 71 4.33 -2.98 -1.40
C LEU A 71 5.07 -3.13 -2.75
N LEU A 72 4.38 -3.62 -3.78
CA LEU A 72 4.93 -3.72 -5.14
C LEU A 72 5.19 -2.33 -5.75
N ALA A 73 4.23 -1.40 -5.64
CA ALA A 73 4.43 -0.05 -6.12
C ALA A 73 5.56 0.68 -5.38
N ARG A 74 5.70 0.45 -4.07
CA ARG A 74 6.79 0.93 -3.23
C ARG A 74 8.14 0.32 -3.64
N TYR A 75 8.19 -0.96 -3.98
CA TYR A 75 9.37 -1.62 -4.54
C TYR A 75 9.81 -0.95 -5.84
N PHE A 76 8.90 -0.80 -6.82
CA PHE A 76 9.20 -0.12 -8.10
C PHE A 76 9.58 1.35 -7.95
N LYS A 77 9.27 1.98 -6.81
CA LYS A 77 9.66 3.38 -6.53
C LYS A 77 11.14 3.52 -6.20
N ILE A 78 11.78 2.47 -5.69
CA ILE A 78 13.14 2.51 -5.15
C ILE A 78 14.18 1.74 -5.98
N ILE A 79 13.75 1.06 -7.04
CA ILE A 79 14.64 0.34 -7.95
C ILE A 79 14.65 0.99 -9.34
N ASP A 80 15.70 0.70 -10.12
CA ASP A 80 15.66 0.77 -11.58
C ASP A 80 15.15 -0.58 -12.12
N PRO A 81 13.90 -0.67 -12.61
CA PRO A 81 13.31 -1.93 -13.06
C PRO A 81 13.85 -2.40 -14.42
N PHE A 82 14.67 -1.60 -15.11
CA PHE A 82 15.24 -1.92 -16.41
C PHE A 82 16.69 -2.40 -16.30
N SER A 83 17.34 -2.12 -15.18
CA SER A 83 18.75 -2.45 -14.97
C SER A 83 18.96 -3.94 -14.73
N VAL A 84 19.89 -4.53 -15.49
CA VAL A 84 20.25 -5.94 -15.39
C VAL A 84 21.45 -6.09 -14.45
N ASN A 85 21.27 -6.84 -13.36
CA ASN A 85 22.33 -7.20 -12.40
C ASN A 85 23.08 -5.96 -11.83
N LYS A 86 22.38 -4.85 -11.65
CA LYS A 86 22.95 -3.61 -11.09
C LYS A 86 21.85 -2.75 -10.47
N GLN A 87 22.13 -2.11 -9.34
CA GLN A 87 21.32 -1.04 -8.75
C GLN A 87 22.24 0.01 -8.15
N GLY A 88 22.05 1.29 -8.51
CA GLY A 88 22.98 2.35 -8.15
C GLY A 88 24.41 2.04 -8.61
N ASN A 89 25.36 2.02 -7.67
CA ASN A 89 26.76 1.67 -7.94
C ASN A 89 27.05 0.18 -7.78
N ASP A 90 26.12 -0.60 -7.22
CA ASP A 90 26.31 -2.01 -6.89
C ASP A 90 26.05 -2.86 -8.13
N THR A 91 27.08 -3.59 -8.60
CA THR A 91 27.03 -4.39 -9.83
C THR A 91 27.35 -5.85 -9.53
N GLY A 92 26.53 -6.76 -10.06
CA GLY A 92 26.67 -8.20 -9.86
C GLY A 92 25.32 -8.91 -9.82
N ARG A 93 25.33 -10.22 -10.07
CA ARG A 93 24.14 -11.09 -10.03
C ARG A 93 23.44 -11.10 -8.68
N GLN A 94 24.17 -10.84 -7.60
CA GLN A 94 23.63 -10.69 -6.25
C GLN A 94 22.77 -9.43 -6.09
N TYR A 95 22.92 -8.43 -6.97
CA TYR A 95 22.16 -7.18 -6.96
C TYR A 95 21.06 -7.13 -8.04
N ARG A 96 20.72 -8.28 -8.62
CA ARG A 96 19.60 -8.37 -9.58
C ARG A 96 18.28 -8.00 -8.91
N THR A 97 17.37 -7.44 -9.70
CA THR A 97 16.01 -7.17 -9.26
C THR A 97 15.14 -8.42 -9.38
N GLY A 98 14.44 -8.78 -8.31
CA GLY A 98 13.54 -9.93 -8.30
C GLY A 98 12.45 -9.83 -7.25
N ILE A 99 11.31 -10.47 -7.54
CA ILE A 99 10.18 -10.62 -6.63
C ILE A 99 9.93 -12.11 -6.45
N TYR A 100 10.04 -12.58 -5.21
CA TYR A 100 9.84 -13.98 -4.87
C TYR A 100 8.65 -14.18 -3.95
N TYR A 101 7.77 -15.11 -4.32
CA TYR A 101 6.52 -15.40 -3.64
C TYR A 101 6.51 -16.83 -3.09
N THR A 102 5.70 -17.06 -2.06
CA THR A 102 5.56 -18.36 -1.39
C THR A 102 4.17 -18.98 -1.54
N ASP A 103 3.20 -18.24 -2.11
CA ASP A 103 1.84 -18.72 -2.31
C ASP A 103 1.24 -18.32 -3.69
N PRO A 104 0.30 -19.12 -4.25
CA PRO A 104 -0.31 -18.85 -5.55
C PRO A 104 -1.15 -17.55 -5.63
N ALA A 105 -1.68 -17.05 -4.51
CA ALA A 105 -2.47 -15.82 -4.52
C ALA A 105 -1.55 -14.59 -4.68
N SER A 106 -0.37 -14.63 -4.06
CA SER A 106 0.69 -13.65 -4.25
C SER A 106 1.23 -13.72 -5.67
N GLU A 107 1.50 -14.91 -6.22
CA GLU A 107 1.91 -15.09 -7.64
C GLU A 107 0.98 -14.35 -8.60
N LYS A 108 -0.32 -14.64 -8.54
CA LYS A 108 -1.33 -14.00 -9.40
C LYS A 108 -1.32 -12.48 -9.26
N SER A 109 -1.20 -11.97 -8.04
CA SER A 109 -1.21 -10.53 -7.77
C SER A 109 0.06 -9.84 -8.29
N VAL A 110 1.23 -10.46 -8.12
CA VAL A 110 2.52 -9.97 -8.63
C VAL A 110 2.51 -9.90 -10.15
N HIS A 111 2.10 -10.98 -10.83
CA HIS A 111 2.00 -10.99 -12.29
C HIS A 111 1.03 -9.93 -12.81
N ALA A 112 -0.18 -9.85 -12.24
CA ALA A 112 -1.15 -8.85 -12.65
C ALA A 112 -0.63 -7.40 -12.47
N PHE A 113 0.10 -7.14 -11.37
CA PHE A 113 0.71 -5.85 -11.13
C PHE A 113 1.82 -5.53 -12.14
N LEU A 114 2.73 -6.48 -12.42
CA LEU A 114 3.81 -6.25 -13.38
C LEU A 114 3.29 -6.10 -14.80
N ASP A 115 2.32 -6.91 -15.22
CA ASP A 115 1.68 -6.78 -16.54
C ASP A 115 1.00 -5.41 -16.69
N PHE A 116 0.41 -4.90 -15.61
CA PHE A 116 -0.15 -3.56 -15.58
C PHE A 116 0.93 -2.48 -15.69
N MET A 117 2.01 -2.58 -14.90
CA MET A 117 3.10 -1.60 -14.91
C MET A 117 3.89 -1.60 -16.22
N GLN A 118 4.11 -2.77 -16.82
CA GLN A 118 4.85 -2.93 -18.07
C GLN A 118 4.18 -2.18 -19.22
N LYS A 119 2.85 -2.05 -19.24
CA LYS A 119 2.12 -1.29 -20.28
C LYS A 119 2.53 0.18 -20.35
N LYS A 120 3.09 0.73 -19.25
CA LYS A 120 3.55 2.12 -19.20
C LYS A 120 4.92 2.32 -19.87
N TYR A 121 5.62 1.24 -20.23
CA TYR A 121 6.98 1.28 -20.72
C TYR A 121 7.18 0.38 -21.94
N ALA A 122 7.83 0.92 -22.97
CA ALA A 122 8.18 0.13 -24.16
C ALA A 122 9.33 -0.85 -23.88
N GLN A 123 10.27 -0.48 -23.01
CA GLN A 123 11.38 -1.34 -22.60
C GLN A 123 10.87 -2.42 -21.63
N PRO A 124 11.24 -3.71 -21.81
CA PRO A 124 10.86 -4.75 -20.88
C PRO A 124 11.58 -4.58 -19.54
N PHE A 125 10.88 -4.86 -18.44
CA PHE A 125 11.49 -4.94 -17.12
C PHE A 125 12.50 -6.10 -17.04
N ALA A 126 13.60 -5.85 -16.32
CA ALA A 126 14.61 -6.84 -15.96
C ALA A 126 14.27 -7.59 -14.66
N VAL A 127 13.19 -7.20 -13.97
CA VAL A 127 12.74 -7.78 -12.71
C VAL A 127 12.28 -9.23 -12.93
N GLU A 128 12.96 -10.20 -12.30
CA GLU A 128 12.52 -11.60 -12.35
C GLU A 128 11.37 -11.85 -11.37
N ILE A 129 10.35 -12.60 -11.80
CA ILE A 129 9.26 -13.09 -10.93
C ILE A 129 9.37 -14.60 -10.86
N LEU A 130 9.67 -15.13 -9.67
CA LEU A 130 9.89 -16.56 -9.48
C LEU A 130 9.33 -17.03 -8.13
N PRO A 131 8.93 -18.30 -7.99
CA PRO A 131 8.67 -18.86 -6.68
C PRO A 131 9.95 -18.82 -5.83
N LEU A 132 9.81 -18.59 -4.52
CA LEU A 132 10.93 -18.68 -3.60
C LEU A 132 11.38 -20.15 -3.48
N LYS A 133 12.65 -20.41 -3.76
CA LYS A 133 13.27 -21.75 -3.68
C LYS A 133 13.98 -21.97 -2.35
N ASN A 134 14.76 -20.99 -1.92
CA ASN A 134 15.54 -20.98 -0.69
C ASN A 134 15.75 -19.53 -0.24
N PHE A 135 15.87 -19.32 1.07
CA PHE A 135 16.23 -18.05 1.68
C PHE A 135 17.17 -18.32 2.85
N VAL A 136 18.41 -17.85 2.71
CA VAL A 136 19.43 -17.96 3.76
C VAL A 136 19.50 -16.61 4.47
N ARG A 137 19.13 -16.57 5.75
CA ARG A 137 19.20 -15.33 6.56
C ARG A 137 20.65 -14.82 6.57
N ALA A 138 20.82 -13.53 6.31
CA ALA A 138 22.13 -12.89 6.35
C ALA A 138 22.66 -12.80 7.79
N GLU A 139 23.97 -12.66 7.91
CA GLU A 139 24.68 -12.50 9.17
C GLU A 139 24.15 -11.30 9.98
N GLU A 140 24.23 -11.38 11.32
CA GLU A 140 23.63 -10.37 12.22
C GLU A 140 24.16 -8.94 12.03
N TYR A 141 25.33 -8.76 11.44
CA TYR A 141 25.85 -7.42 11.14
C TYR A 141 25.15 -6.76 9.95
N HIS A 142 24.49 -7.53 9.06
CA HIS A 142 23.69 -7.00 7.96
C HIS A 142 22.24 -6.70 8.36
N GLN A 143 21.72 -7.39 9.36
CA GLN A 143 20.37 -7.17 9.87
C GLN A 143 20.29 -5.77 10.47
N ASP A 144 19.29 -4.98 10.09
CA ASP A 144 19.11 -3.62 10.61
C ASP A 144 20.35 -2.72 10.43
N TYR A 145 21.10 -2.93 9.35
CA TYR A 145 22.40 -2.28 9.15
C TYR A 145 22.35 -0.76 9.27
N LEU A 146 21.39 -0.09 8.62
CA LEU A 146 21.26 1.38 8.65
C LEU A 146 20.67 1.92 9.96
N ASN A 147 20.02 1.08 10.76
CA ASN A 147 19.63 1.45 12.13
C ASN A 147 20.87 1.44 13.05
N LYS A 148 21.76 0.46 12.86
CA LYS A 148 23.04 0.35 13.59
C LYS A 148 24.07 1.38 13.12
N ASN A 149 24.03 1.73 11.83
CA ASN A 149 24.99 2.61 11.16
C ASN A 149 24.25 3.70 10.36
N PRO A 150 23.78 4.79 11.00
CA PRO A 150 22.96 5.81 10.32
C PRO A 150 23.66 6.53 9.16
N GLY A 151 25.00 6.62 9.18
CA GLY A 151 25.82 7.14 8.08
C GLY A 151 26.31 6.08 7.09
N GLY A 152 25.77 4.86 7.17
CA GLY A 152 26.12 3.76 6.29
C GLY A 152 25.72 4.00 4.83
N TYR A 153 26.29 3.21 3.93
CA TYR A 153 25.99 3.30 2.51
C TYR A 153 24.53 2.98 2.22
N CYS A 154 23.86 3.85 1.46
CA CYS A 154 22.51 3.65 0.96
C CYS A 154 22.33 4.41 -0.35
N HIS A 155 22.01 3.69 -1.44
CA HIS A 155 21.71 4.31 -2.73
C HIS A 155 20.23 4.73 -2.87
N ILE A 156 19.38 4.33 -1.93
CA ILE A 156 17.94 4.63 -1.90
C ILE A 156 17.68 5.88 -1.04
N ASP A 157 16.85 6.80 -1.53
CA ASP A 157 16.31 7.89 -0.69
C ASP A 157 15.24 7.33 0.27
N LEU A 158 15.65 7.08 1.52
CA LEU A 158 14.78 6.51 2.55
C LEU A 158 13.60 7.43 2.91
N SER A 159 13.69 8.74 2.63
CA SER A 159 12.58 9.67 2.89
C SER A 159 11.36 9.38 2.02
N LEU A 160 11.52 8.64 0.92
CA LEU A 160 10.43 8.21 0.05
C LEU A 160 9.44 7.26 0.75
N ALA A 161 9.83 6.59 1.84
CA ALA A 161 8.93 5.71 2.60
C ALA A 161 7.86 6.52 3.36
N GLU A 162 8.22 7.73 3.78
CA GLU A 162 7.38 8.63 4.57
C GLU A 162 6.58 9.61 3.69
N LYS A 163 6.83 9.61 2.38
CA LYS A 163 6.13 10.43 1.39
C LYS A 163 4.99 9.66 0.73
N PRO A 164 3.99 10.38 0.17
CA PRO A 164 2.99 9.79 -0.70
C PRO A 164 3.61 8.96 -1.83
N LEU A 165 3.01 7.80 -2.11
CA LEU A 165 3.47 6.89 -3.15
C LEU A 165 3.24 7.45 -4.57
N TYR A 166 2.07 8.06 -4.76
CA TYR A 166 1.62 8.64 -6.01
C TYR A 166 1.67 10.17 -5.97
N ASP A 167 1.59 10.79 -7.15
CA ASP A 167 1.51 12.24 -7.22
C ASP A 167 0.18 12.74 -6.65
N GLU A 168 0.27 13.53 -5.57
CA GLU A 168 -0.87 14.15 -4.92
C GLU A 168 -1.03 15.64 -5.28
N SER A 169 -0.23 16.17 -6.22
CA SER A 169 -0.24 17.58 -6.61
C SER A 169 -1.61 18.09 -7.04
N ARG A 170 -2.41 17.21 -7.67
CA ARG A 170 -3.78 17.52 -8.13
C ARG A 170 -4.84 17.45 -7.02
N PHE A 171 -4.53 16.90 -5.85
CA PHE A 171 -5.47 16.70 -4.75
C PHE A 171 -5.41 17.86 -3.73
N SER A 172 -5.43 19.10 -4.23
CA SER A 172 -5.39 20.29 -3.38
C SER A 172 -6.70 20.52 -2.64
N VAL A 173 -6.62 20.99 -1.39
CA VAL A 173 -7.80 21.34 -0.59
C VAL A 173 -8.39 22.67 -1.09
N PRO A 174 -9.63 22.69 -1.60
CA PRO A 174 -10.26 23.94 -2.02
C PRO A 174 -10.52 24.88 -0.84
N ARG A 175 -10.55 26.20 -1.09
CA ARG A 175 -10.94 27.18 -0.07
C ARG A 175 -12.38 26.94 0.41
N LYS A 176 -12.66 27.27 1.67
CA LYS A 176 -13.96 27.06 2.33
C LYS A 176 -15.17 27.59 1.52
N ASP A 177 -15.04 28.78 0.93
CA ASP A 177 -16.11 29.38 0.11
C ASP A 177 -16.36 28.64 -1.21
N ALA A 178 -15.32 28.03 -1.78
CA ALA A 178 -15.46 27.18 -2.96
C ALA A 178 -16.15 25.86 -2.60
N LEU A 179 -15.85 25.29 -1.43
CA LEU A 179 -16.51 24.06 -0.95
C LEU A 179 -18.01 24.27 -0.76
N LYS A 180 -18.44 25.38 -0.14
CA LYS A 180 -19.87 25.69 0.05
C LYS A 180 -20.66 25.80 -1.27
N LYS A 181 -20.00 26.16 -2.37
CA LYS A 181 -20.62 26.27 -3.70
C LYS A 181 -20.62 24.95 -4.47
N LYS A 182 -19.62 24.09 -4.22
CA LYS A 182 -19.41 22.83 -4.95
C LYS A 182 -20.15 21.66 -4.33
N LEU A 183 -20.19 21.60 -3.00
CA LEU A 183 -20.76 20.49 -2.24
C LEU A 183 -22.25 20.73 -1.99
N THR A 184 -23.03 19.64 -1.94
CA THR A 184 -24.39 19.72 -1.38
C THR A 184 -24.31 20.02 0.12
N GLN A 185 -25.44 20.45 0.71
CA GLN A 185 -25.48 20.79 2.13
C GLN A 185 -25.02 19.62 3.02
N ILE A 186 -25.51 18.40 2.74
CA ILE A 186 -25.13 17.21 3.51
C ILE A 186 -23.64 16.85 3.32
N GLN A 187 -23.10 16.95 2.11
CA GLN A 187 -21.67 16.73 1.86
C GLN A 187 -20.81 17.73 2.62
N TYR A 188 -21.20 19.01 2.64
CA TYR A 188 -20.49 20.04 3.38
C TYR A 188 -20.57 19.81 4.89
N ASP A 189 -21.74 19.51 5.45
CA ASP A 189 -21.91 19.29 6.88
C ASP A 189 -21.19 18.03 7.36
N VAL A 190 -21.23 16.94 6.60
CA VAL A 190 -20.46 15.73 6.91
C VAL A 190 -18.97 16.05 6.90
N THR A 191 -18.45 16.56 5.78
CA THR A 191 -16.99 16.69 5.59
C THR A 191 -16.36 17.80 6.44
N GLN A 192 -17.07 18.90 6.68
CA GLN A 192 -16.53 20.11 7.33
C GLN A 192 -17.01 20.30 8.77
N HIS A 193 -18.17 19.76 9.14
CA HIS A 193 -18.78 19.91 10.47
C HIS A 193 -18.94 18.59 11.22
N LYS A 194 -18.39 17.48 10.68
CA LYS A 194 -18.47 16.15 11.27
C LYS A 194 -19.89 15.65 11.51
N ALA A 195 -20.84 16.09 10.68
CA ALA A 195 -22.17 15.52 10.70
C ALA A 195 -22.11 14.05 10.24
N THR A 196 -23.17 13.30 10.54
CA THR A 196 -23.37 11.95 10.04
C THR A 196 -24.65 11.92 9.22
N GLU A 197 -24.60 11.40 7.99
CA GLU A 197 -25.79 11.22 7.16
C GLU A 197 -26.71 10.15 7.75
N ALA A 198 -28.01 10.20 7.44
CA ALA A 198 -28.95 9.22 7.95
C ALA A 198 -28.64 7.80 7.40
N PRO A 199 -28.78 6.75 8.21
CA PRO A 199 -28.53 5.38 7.76
C PRO A 199 -29.46 5.01 6.59
N TYR A 200 -28.96 4.19 5.67
CA TYR A 200 -29.64 3.68 4.47
C TYR A 200 -30.06 4.75 3.45
N THR A 201 -29.60 6.01 3.60
CA THR A 201 -29.99 7.08 2.68
C THR A 201 -28.96 7.35 1.57
N SER A 202 -27.72 6.95 1.78
CA SER A 202 -26.66 7.11 0.78
C SER A 202 -26.81 6.10 -0.36
N GLU A 203 -26.64 6.59 -1.59
CA GLU A 203 -26.57 5.76 -2.79
C GLU A 203 -25.43 4.72 -2.73
N TYR A 204 -24.41 4.93 -1.89
CA TYR A 204 -23.27 4.04 -1.77
C TYR A 204 -23.41 2.96 -0.69
N ASP A 205 -24.51 2.92 0.07
CA ASP A 205 -24.75 1.87 1.07
C ASP A 205 -24.87 0.50 0.36
N GLN A 206 -25.92 0.33 -0.46
CA GLN A 206 -26.19 -0.87 -1.26
C GLN A 206 -25.62 -0.78 -2.67
N PHE A 207 -24.34 -0.42 -2.78
CA PHE A 207 -23.63 -0.23 -4.06
C PHE A 207 -22.32 -1.00 -4.08
N PHE A 208 -22.09 -1.79 -5.13
CA PHE A 208 -20.95 -2.72 -5.20
C PHE A 208 -20.29 -2.77 -6.59
N GLU A 209 -20.45 -1.71 -7.39
CA GLU A 209 -19.79 -1.61 -8.69
C GLU A 209 -18.27 -1.55 -8.56
N LYS A 210 -17.58 -2.04 -9.60
CA LYS A 210 -16.13 -2.08 -9.65
C LYS A 210 -15.54 -0.69 -9.87
N GLY A 211 -14.69 -0.21 -8.96
CA GLY A 211 -14.08 1.12 -9.03
C GLY A 211 -13.42 1.56 -7.74
N ILE A 212 -13.22 2.86 -7.59
CA ILE A 212 -12.65 3.47 -6.38
C ILE A 212 -13.59 4.54 -5.81
N TYR A 213 -13.48 4.76 -4.51
CA TYR A 213 -14.13 5.86 -3.80
C TYR A 213 -13.07 6.91 -3.48
N VAL A 214 -13.28 8.12 -3.99
CA VAL A 214 -12.41 9.26 -3.78
C VAL A 214 -13.04 10.24 -2.78
N ASP A 215 -12.21 11.03 -2.12
CA ASP A 215 -12.63 12.15 -1.29
C ASP A 215 -13.43 13.15 -2.13
N VAL A 216 -14.68 13.44 -1.74
CA VAL A 216 -15.53 14.41 -2.48
C VAL A 216 -14.94 15.83 -2.48
N VAL A 217 -14.10 16.15 -1.49
CA VAL A 217 -13.46 17.46 -1.31
C VAL A 217 -12.27 17.61 -2.26
N THR A 218 -11.33 16.65 -2.21
CA THR A 218 -10.02 16.74 -2.86
C THR A 218 -9.88 15.90 -4.13
N GLY A 219 -10.71 14.87 -4.30
CA GLY A 219 -10.58 13.86 -5.34
C GLY A 219 -9.51 12.80 -5.04
N LYS A 220 -8.86 12.81 -3.87
CA LYS A 220 -7.86 11.80 -3.51
C LYS A 220 -8.52 10.43 -3.31
N PRO A 221 -7.98 9.32 -3.87
CA PRO A 221 -8.49 7.98 -3.60
C PRO A 221 -8.42 7.59 -2.12
N LEU A 222 -9.52 7.08 -1.59
CA LEU A 222 -9.67 6.69 -0.19
C LEU A 222 -9.88 5.18 -0.02
N PHE A 223 -10.77 4.59 -0.82
CA PHE A 223 -11.15 3.17 -0.71
C PHE A 223 -11.28 2.51 -2.08
N SER A 224 -11.04 1.21 -2.14
CA SER A 224 -11.29 0.35 -3.31
C SER A 224 -12.63 -0.37 -3.13
N SER A 225 -13.36 -0.59 -4.23
CA SER A 225 -14.57 -1.44 -4.21
C SER A 225 -14.26 -2.87 -3.79
N SER A 226 -13.04 -3.37 -3.99
CA SER A 226 -12.61 -4.72 -3.58
C SER A 226 -12.60 -4.92 -2.05
N ASP A 227 -12.49 -3.83 -1.30
CA ASP A 227 -12.51 -3.83 0.17
C ASP A 227 -13.87 -3.41 0.74
N LYS A 228 -14.84 -3.07 -0.11
CA LYS A 228 -16.22 -2.78 0.31
C LYS A 228 -16.97 -4.08 0.63
N TYR A 229 -17.87 -4.02 1.61
CA TYR A 229 -18.80 -5.11 1.93
C TYR A 229 -20.09 -4.58 2.54
N ASP A 230 -21.15 -5.40 2.55
CA ASP A 230 -22.38 -5.08 3.25
C ASP A 230 -22.24 -5.40 4.74
N ALA A 231 -22.27 -4.35 5.57
CA ALA A 231 -22.23 -4.49 7.02
C ALA A 231 -23.63 -4.47 7.67
N GLY A 232 -24.69 -4.17 6.89
CA GLY A 232 -26.05 -4.02 7.42
C GLY A 232 -26.22 -2.86 8.40
N CYS A 233 -25.29 -1.90 8.41
CA CYS A 233 -25.35 -0.75 9.33
C CYS A 233 -25.95 0.52 8.71
N GLY A 234 -26.22 0.52 7.40
CA GLY A 234 -26.80 1.66 6.67
C GLY A 234 -25.78 2.71 6.20
N TRP A 235 -24.49 2.41 6.26
CA TRP A 235 -23.43 3.24 5.68
C TRP A 235 -22.44 2.38 4.89
N PRO A 236 -21.86 2.93 3.80
CA PRO A 236 -20.74 2.30 3.09
C PRO A 236 -19.66 1.80 4.05
N SER A 237 -19.39 0.50 3.98
CA SER A 237 -18.45 -0.17 4.88
C SER A 237 -17.29 -0.80 4.13
N PHE A 238 -16.07 -0.53 4.57
CA PHE A 238 -14.84 -1.05 3.98
C PHE A 238 -14.00 -1.78 5.03
N THR A 239 -13.16 -2.72 4.60
CA THR A 239 -12.26 -3.44 5.50
C THR A 239 -10.92 -2.74 5.71
N LYS A 240 -10.51 -1.87 4.78
CA LYS A 240 -9.28 -1.07 4.86
C LYS A 240 -9.28 0.07 3.85
N PRO A 241 -8.43 1.10 4.03
CA PRO A 241 -8.17 2.14 3.03
C PRO A 241 -7.41 1.60 1.81
N ILE A 242 -7.47 2.31 0.68
CA ILE A 242 -6.81 1.91 -0.57
C ILE A 242 -5.28 1.93 -0.45
N THR A 243 -4.73 2.86 0.33
CA THR A 243 -3.30 2.96 0.65
C THR A 243 -3.09 3.39 2.10
N THR A 244 -1.90 3.13 2.65
CA THR A 244 -1.51 3.55 4.01
C THR A 244 -1.45 5.07 4.21
N PHE A 245 -1.51 5.85 3.11
CA PHE A 245 -1.51 7.32 3.12
C PHE A 245 -2.89 7.94 2.77
N ALA A 246 -3.94 7.13 2.65
CA ALA A 246 -5.27 7.62 2.29
C ALA A 246 -5.97 8.38 3.43
N VAL A 247 -5.92 7.84 4.64
CA VAL A 247 -6.69 8.34 5.80
C VAL A 247 -5.80 8.63 7.00
N ASP A 248 -6.34 9.40 7.94
CA ASP A 248 -5.79 9.67 9.25
C ASP A 248 -6.83 9.33 10.34
N TYR A 249 -6.38 9.19 11.58
CA TYR A 249 -7.20 8.73 12.70
C TYR A 249 -7.16 9.72 13.86
N ARG A 250 -8.31 9.93 14.50
CA ARG A 250 -8.40 10.77 15.71
C ARG A 250 -9.32 10.14 16.74
N GLU A 251 -8.97 10.26 18.01
CA GLU A 251 -9.86 9.89 19.10
C GLU A 251 -11.08 10.83 19.14
N ASP A 252 -12.27 10.24 19.19
CA ASP A 252 -13.55 10.97 19.23
C ASP A 252 -14.34 10.56 20.47
N PRO A 253 -14.35 11.40 21.54
CA PRO A 253 -15.12 11.17 22.76
C PRO A 253 -16.58 11.65 22.65
N SER A 254 -17.04 12.05 21.46
CA SER A 254 -18.41 12.54 21.27
C SER A 254 -19.47 11.47 21.54
N ALA A 255 -20.71 11.90 21.80
CA ALA A 255 -21.86 11.04 22.06
C ALA A 255 -21.70 10.04 23.23
N GLY A 256 -20.77 10.31 24.16
CA GLY A 256 -20.52 9.46 25.33
C GLY A 256 -19.87 8.11 25.01
N LEU A 257 -19.30 7.96 23.81
CA LEU A 257 -18.59 6.77 23.35
C LEU A 257 -17.14 7.13 23.04
N THR A 258 -16.21 6.20 23.30
CA THR A 258 -14.83 6.32 22.79
C THR A 258 -14.76 5.64 21.43
N ARG A 259 -14.75 6.44 20.35
CA ARG A 259 -14.65 5.96 18.97
C ARG A 259 -13.38 6.48 18.31
N THR A 260 -12.99 5.85 17.20
CA THR A 260 -11.89 6.35 16.35
C THR A 260 -12.50 6.98 15.11
N GLU A 261 -12.40 8.31 15.01
CA GLU A 261 -12.77 9.08 13.82
C GLU A 261 -11.77 8.82 12.69
N VAL A 262 -12.28 8.70 11.47
CA VAL A 262 -11.49 8.56 10.24
C VAL A 262 -11.60 9.85 9.44
N LEU A 263 -10.45 10.42 9.06
CA LEU A 263 -10.35 11.64 8.26
C LEU A 263 -9.60 11.38 6.96
N SER A 264 -9.86 12.16 5.91
CA SER A 264 -8.99 12.12 4.73
C SER A 264 -7.63 12.74 5.06
N LYS A 265 -6.53 12.05 4.75
CA LYS A 265 -5.19 12.50 5.18
C LYS A 265 -4.77 13.82 4.55
N THR A 266 -5.16 14.06 3.30
CA THR A 266 -4.80 15.28 2.55
C THR A 266 -5.79 16.42 2.79
N GLY A 267 -7.10 16.11 2.84
CA GLY A 267 -8.15 17.10 2.97
C GLY A 267 -8.50 17.48 4.42
N GLY A 268 -8.21 16.61 5.38
CA GLY A 268 -8.71 16.72 6.75
C GLY A 268 -10.23 16.58 6.86
N ALA A 269 -10.90 16.11 5.80
CA ALA A 269 -12.35 15.96 5.77
C ALA A 269 -12.79 14.83 6.69
N HIS A 270 -13.84 15.04 7.47
CA HIS A 270 -14.46 13.96 8.24
C HIS A 270 -15.09 12.95 7.27
N LEU A 271 -14.75 11.67 7.46
CA LEU A 271 -15.27 10.56 6.66
C LEU A 271 -16.28 9.73 7.45
N GLY A 272 -15.96 9.42 8.70
CA GLY A 272 -16.77 8.57 9.57
C GLY A 272 -15.95 7.99 10.70
N HIS A 273 -16.14 6.70 11.00
CA HIS A 273 -15.50 6.01 12.11
C HIS A 273 -15.02 4.61 11.74
N VAL A 274 -14.01 4.11 12.45
CA VAL A 274 -13.53 2.73 12.33
C VAL A 274 -13.84 1.93 13.59
N PHE A 275 -14.28 0.68 13.40
CA PHE A 275 -14.68 -0.26 14.44
C PHE A 275 -13.96 -1.59 14.29
N ASN A 276 -13.89 -2.39 15.37
CA ASN A 276 -13.24 -3.71 15.40
C ASN A 276 -14.25 -4.87 15.26
N ASP A 277 -15.42 -4.61 14.67
CA ASP A 277 -16.52 -5.55 14.45
C ASP A 277 -16.66 -5.99 12.99
N GLY A 278 -15.61 -5.77 12.18
CA GLY A 278 -15.58 -6.16 10.78
C GLY A 278 -15.30 -7.66 10.56
N PRO A 279 -15.30 -8.12 9.30
CA PRO A 279 -15.01 -9.50 8.94
C PRO A 279 -13.61 -9.92 9.40
N ARG A 280 -13.52 -10.87 10.33
CA ARG A 280 -12.24 -11.32 10.92
C ARG A 280 -11.24 -11.80 9.88
N GLN A 281 -11.72 -12.48 8.83
CA GLN A 281 -10.91 -12.96 7.71
C GLN A 281 -10.34 -11.85 6.82
N LYS A 282 -10.80 -10.61 6.98
CA LYS A 282 -10.29 -9.42 6.29
C LYS A 282 -9.62 -8.41 7.25
N GLY A 283 -9.23 -8.85 8.45
CA GLY A 283 -8.56 -8.01 9.45
C GLY A 283 -9.44 -7.56 10.62
N GLY A 284 -10.75 -7.78 10.55
CA GLY A 284 -11.68 -7.45 11.65
C GLY A 284 -12.01 -5.96 11.79
N LEU A 285 -11.51 -5.10 10.91
CA LEU A 285 -11.85 -3.68 10.89
C LEU A 285 -13.05 -3.40 10.00
N ARG A 286 -13.88 -2.46 10.44
CA ARG A 286 -15.00 -1.89 9.69
C ARG A 286 -14.86 -0.38 9.64
N TYR A 287 -14.51 0.13 8.47
CA TYR A 287 -14.51 1.55 8.16
C TYR A 287 -15.93 1.94 7.74
N CYS A 288 -16.68 2.53 8.67
CA CYS A 288 -18.06 3.00 8.47
C CYS A 288 -18.01 4.45 8.00
N ILE A 289 -18.21 4.66 6.70
CA ILE A 289 -17.94 5.94 6.03
C ILE A 289 -19.24 6.53 5.49
N ASN A 290 -19.44 7.83 5.72
CA ASN A 290 -20.56 8.56 5.11
C ASN A 290 -20.37 8.59 3.60
N GLY A 291 -21.36 8.15 2.82
CA GLY A 291 -21.34 8.27 1.37
C GLY A 291 -21.28 9.71 0.90
N ALA A 292 -21.87 10.66 1.64
CA ALA A 292 -21.74 12.09 1.41
C ALA A 292 -20.29 12.62 1.52
N SER A 293 -19.34 11.85 2.06
CA SER A 293 -17.91 12.21 2.03
C SER A 293 -17.15 11.64 0.82
N LEU A 294 -17.82 10.83 0.00
CA LEU A 294 -17.23 10.07 -1.09
C LEU A 294 -17.78 10.50 -2.45
N LYS A 295 -16.99 10.28 -3.49
CA LYS A 295 -17.42 10.21 -4.88
C LYS A 295 -16.92 8.89 -5.46
N PHE A 296 -17.79 8.12 -6.10
CA PHE A 296 -17.38 6.90 -6.78
C PHE A 296 -16.85 7.19 -8.20
N ILE A 297 -15.77 6.52 -8.59
CA ILE A 297 -15.19 6.53 -9.94
C ILE A 297 -15.21 5.09 -10.47
N PRO A 298 -16.03 4.79 -11.51
CA PRO A 298 -16.08 3.47 -12.12
C PRO A 298 -14.73 3.03 -12.70
N TYR A 299 -14.43 1.73 -12.62
CA TYR A 299 -13.16 1.18 -13.11
C TYR A 299 -12.86 1.54 -14.58
N ALA A 300 -13.91 1.54 -15.42
CA ALA A 300 -13.80 1.89 -16.83
C ALA A 300 -13.38 3.35 -17.08
N ASP A 301 -13.67 4.25 -16.14
CA ASP A 301 -13.37 5.68 -16.24
C ASP A 301 -12.09 6.06 -15.48
N MET A 302 -11.54 5.17 -14.63
CA MET A 302 -10.38 5.46 -13.78
C MET A 302 -9.19 5.99 -14.58
N GLU A 303 -8.79 5.32 -15.66
CA GLU A 303 -7.64 5.76 -16.47
C GLU A 303 -7.90 7.13 -17.11
N LYS A 304 -9.07 7.32 -17.71
CA LYS A 304 -9.50 8.57 -18.35
C LYS A 304 -9.57 9.75 -17.37
N GLU A 305 -9.97 9.49 -16.12
CA GLU A 305 -9.99 10.49 -15.04
C GLU A 305 -8.63 10.63 -14.31
N GLY A 306 -7.59 9.97 -14.81
CA GLY A 306 -6.22 10.06 -14.29
C GLY A 306 -5.98 9.31 -12.97
N TYR A 307 -6.82 8.31 -12.66
CA TYR A 307 -6.65 7.37 -11.55
C TYR A 307 -6.02 6.03 -11.99
N GLY A 308 -5.38 5.99 -13.16
CA GLY A 308 -4.77 4.76 -13.71
C GLY A 308 -3.83 4.06 -12.73
N ASP A 309 -3.02 4.82 -11.99
CA ASP A 309 -2.10 4.29 -10.98
C ASP A 309 -2.78 3.48 -9.86
N TYR A 310 -4.08 3.68 -9.65
CA TYR A 310 -4.86 3.01 -8.61
C TYR A 310 -5.64 1.78 -9.12
N MET A 311 -5.62 1.50 -10.43
CA MET A 311 -6.32 0.34 -11.00
C MET A 311 -5.87 -1.00 -10.42
N PRO A 312 -4.58 -1.24 -10.06
CA PRO A 312 -4.18 -2.50 -9.44
C PRO A 312 -4.88 -2.81 -8.11
N TYR A 313 -5.37 -1.80 -7.39
CA TYR A 313 -6.09 -1.99 -6.12
C TYR A 313 -7.53 -2.46 -6.33
N VAL A 314 -8.03 -2.54 -7.57
CA VAL A 314 -9.40 -2.92 -7.89
C VAL A 314 -9.42 -4.26 -8.63
N LYS A 315 -9.74 -5.32 -7.88
CA LYS A 315 -9.82 -6.72 -8.33
C LYS A 315 -11.21 -7.03 -8.90
#